data_AF-A0A182P5J2-F1
#
_entry.id   AF-A0A182P5J2-F1
#
_cell.length_a   1.000
_cell.length_b   1.000
_cell.length_c   1.000
_cell.angle_alpha   90.00
_cell.angle_beta   90.00
_cell.angle_gamma   90.00
#
_symmetry.space_group_name_H-M   'P 1'
#
loop_
_entity.id
_entity.type
_entity.pdbx_description
1 polymer ?
#
loop_
_entity_poly.entity_id
_entity_poly.type
_entity_poly.pdbx_seq_one_letter_code
_entity_poly.pdbx_strand_id
1 'polypeptide(L)'
;MKCILVLMYRFPHTNISDRKHILQTVRSTLDWCKGNPNLYSQCRISTLVRSAIISTKALRDEITIATELTVLAHHLLDVFFASQSTIVHPVEVLLRLAYEQIFARLITEWNDERSFELLLFVLYNLLKRDIHIHLKLDIVRILADAVGGGTRRLVRLLCVGRHLRDGVLLHKVKTVLTLVLAHSLFRYEPITRARSFKSFLTLVEKMVNDVDLAMLANAKFLCLSIPRARLNLEGICFVFVLRHLDLLAGFSGGSLELDYLYNLIASVNIIYYKRWKIPRFLVKHFIDGLSRFSHTETFERSVTEPRQKLHAILSGAAEHFYGRNKTQTMFGRLPVTVNRLQWLQQQPDDFGSQLIFRQQLAMLQERSIWSGDETRTGLLYSTFTTETLVRILATEKATATARLNASVLLSKRNLAGRQLHVVVKQIVYCAQGQHTTPERWTNWVRAVYGTAPRLDKVTRRRLLSGLSTIEQSACSKEERLLLVDIRARLLVAMIPDR
;
A
#
# COMPACT_ATOMS: atom_id res chain seq x y z
N MET A 1 -23.72 41.28 -9.06
CA MET A 1 -24.05 39.97 -8.43
C MET A 1 -25.51 39.81 -8.01
N LYS A 2 -26.10 40.71 -7.19
CA LYS A 2 -27.52 40.59 -6.79
C LYS A 2 -28.48 40.52 -7.99
N CYS A 3 -28.24 41.30 -9.04
CA CYS A 3 -29.04 41.24 -10.29
C CYS A 3 -28.90 39.89 -11.02
N ILE A 4 -27.71 39.29 -11.07
CA ILE A 4 -27.48 37.97 -11.67
C ILE A 4 -28.23 36.89 -10.88
N LEU A 5 -28.14 36.94 -9.55
CA LEU A 5 -28.88 36.04 -8.65
C LEU A 5 -30.39 36.16 -8.85
N VAL A 6 -30.91 37.39 -8.98
CA VAL A 6 -32.34 37.64 -9.24
C VAL A 6 -32.75 37.09 -10.60
N LEU A 7 -31.95 37.30 -11.65
CA LEU A 7 -32.21 36.75 -12.98
C LEU A 7 -32.26 35.22 -12.94
N MET A 8 -31.29 34.57 -12.32
CA MET A 8 -31.22 33.10 -12.20
C MET A 8 -32.34 32.50 -11.34
N TYR A 9 -32.87 33.25 -10.38
CA TYR A 9 -33.90 32.76 -9.46
C TYR A 9 -35.33 33.06 -9.94
N ARG A 10 -35.57 34.23 -10.56
CA ARG A 10 -36.91 34.67 -10.96
C ARG A 10 -37.28 34.34 -12.39
N PHE A 11 -36.31 34.10 -13.27
CA PHE A 11 -36.57 33.78 -14.67
C PHE A 11 -36.01 32.39 -15.00
N PRO A 12 -36.86 31.34 -15.05
CA PRO A 12 -36.43 30.03 -15.50
C PRO A 12 -36.17 30.09 -17.01
N HIS A 13 -34.95 30.46 -17.38
CA HIS A 13 -34.52 30.51 -18.78
C HIS A 13 -34.38 29.08 -19.31
N THR A 14 -35.37 28.66 -20.11
CA THR A 14 -35.35 27.40 -20.87
C THR A 14 -34.61 27.54 -22.20
N ASN A 15 -34.47 28.77 -22.70
CA ASN A 15 -33.75 29.10 -23.94
C ASN A 15 -32.22 29.10 -23.74
N ILE A 16 -31.51 28.31 -24.54
CA ILE A 16 -30.04 28.12 -24.46
C ILE A 16 -29.27 29.43 -24.70
N SER A 17 -29.77 30.31 -25.58
CA SER A 17 -29.09 31.58 -25.91
C SER A 17 -29.03 32.54 -24.72
N ASP A 18 -30.15 32.74 -24.02
CA ASP A 18 -30.22 33.56 -22.80
C ASP A 18 -29.37 32.97 -21.67
N ARG A 19 -29.39 31.64 -21.52
CA ARG A 19 -28.56 30.95 -20.53
C ARG A 19 -27.07 31.13 -20.77
N LYS A 20 -26.63 31.12 -22.03
CA LYS A 20 -25.22 31.36 -22.38
C LYS A 20 -24.76 32.73 -21.89
N HIS A 21 -25.56 33.78 -22.05
CA HIS A 21 -25.24 35.11 -21.55
C HIS A 21 -25.17 35.16 -20.02
N ILE A 22 -26.10 34.50 -19.33
CA ILE A 22 -26.10 34.45 -17.86
C ILE A 22 -24.85 33.71 -17.35
N LEU A 23 -24.54 32.54 -17.92
CA LEU A 23 -23.35 31.76 -17.55
C LEU A 23 -22.06 32.53 -17.86
N GLN A 24 -21.99 33.23 -18.99
CA GLN A 24 -20.85 34.09 -19.30
C GLN A 24 -20.71 35.21 -18.27
N THR A 25 -21.82 35.83 -17.86
CA THR A 25 -21.83 36.87 -16.82
C THR A 25 -21.36 36.30 -15.47
N VAL A 26 -21.79 35.09 -15.10
CA VAL A 26 -21.31 34.37 -13.91
C VAL A 26 -19.79 34.16 -14.00
N ARG A 27 -19.26 33.69 -15.14
CA ARG A 27 -17.82 33.47 -15.32
C ARG A 27 -17.02 34.75 -15.21
N SER A 28 -17.40 35.81 -15.91
CA SER A 28 -16.74 37.12 -15.81
C SER A 28 -16.74 37.65 -14.38
N THR A 29 -17.82 37.39 -13.64
CA THR A 29 -17.92 37.75 -12.23
C THR A 29 -16.95 36.95 -11.36
N LEU A 30 -16.78 35.64 -11.61
CA LEU A 30 -15.81 34.81 -10.91
C LEU A 30 -14.37 35.22 -11.25
N ASP A 31 -14.09 35.54 -12.51
CA ASP A 31 -12.77 36.05 -12.95
C ASP A 31 -12.41 37.36 -12.26
N TRP A 32 -13.37 38.26 -12.08
CA TRP A 32 -13.17 39.49 -11.32
C TRP A 32 -12.78 39.21 -9.85
N CYS A 33 -13.39 38.18 -9.23
CA CYS A 33 -13.03 37.76 -7.88
C CYS A 33 -11.59 37.19 -7.79
N LYS A 34 -11.03 36.66 -8.88
CA LYS A 34 -9.62 36.19 -8.93
C LYS A 34 -8.63 37.31 -8.59
N GLY A 35 -8.91 38.52 -9.07
CA GLY A 35 -8.02 39.67 -8.91
C GLY A 35 -8.10 40.33 -7.53
N ASN A 36 -9.01 39.92 -6.64
CA ASN A 36 -9.21 40.59 -5.37
C ASN A 36 -9.75 39.64 -4.27
N PRO A 37 -8.89 39.00 -3.48
CA PRO A 37 -9.28 37.94 -2.54
C PRO A 37 -10.23 38.40 -1.42
N ASN A 38 -10.23 39.71 -1.09
CA ASN A 38 -11.16 40.31 -0.12
C ASN A 38 -12.63 40.26 -0.59
N LEU A 39 -12.86 40.12 -1.90
CA LEU A 39 -14.19 39.98 -2.47
C LEU A 39 -14.81 38.60 -2.19
N TYR A 40 -14.02 37.57 -1.88
CA TYR A 40 -14.55 36.22 -1.68
C TYR A 40 -15.63 36.14 -0.59
N SER A 41 -15.38 36.80 0.56
CA SER A 41 -16.32 36.87 1.69
C SER A 41 -17.44 37.90 1.46
N GLN A 42 -17.11 39.04 0.83
CA GLN A 42 -18.05 40.15 0.61
C GLN A 42 -19.07 39.86 -0.51
N CYS A 43 -18.69 39.05 -1.51
CA CYS A 43 -19.46 38.87 -2.73
C CYS A 43 -20.45 37.70 -2.73
N ARG A 44 -20.55 36.92 -1.65
CA ARG A 44 -21.44 35.73 -1.58
C ARG A 44 -21.26 34.78 -2.77
N ILE A 45 -20.01 34.50 -3.17
CA ILE A 45 -19.67 33.61 -4.31
C ILE A 45 -20.32 32.23 -4.15
N SER A 46 -20.35 31.70 -2.93
CA SER A 46 -21.05 30.45 -2.61
C SER A 46 -22.53 30.49 -3.00
N THR A 47 -23.23 31.59 -2.72
CA THR A 47 -24.64 31.77 -3.12
C THR A 47 -24.78 31.87 -4.63
N LEU A 48 -23.90 32.62 -5.31
CA LEU A 48 -23.90 32.73 -6.78
C LEU A 48 -23.76 31.36 -7.46
N VAL A 49 -22.77 30.58 -7.04
CA VAL A 49 -22.50 29.24 -7.60
C VAL A 49 -23.66 28.28 -7.29
N ARG A 50 -24.18 28.27 -6.06
CA ARG A 50 -25.34 27.43 -5.71
C ARG A 50 -26.57 27.80 -6.51
N SER A 51 -26.86 29.10 -6.70
CA SER A 51 -27.96 29.55 -7.55
C SER A 51 -27.75 29.17 -9.01
N ALA A 52 -26.51 29.22 -9.51
CA ALA A 52 -26.19 28.75 -10.85
C ALA A 52 -26.47 27.26 -11.02
N ILE A 53 -26.05 26.43 -10.05
CA ILE A 53 -26.34 25.01 -10.02
C ILE A 53 -27.87 24.76 -9.93
N ILE A 54 -28.60 25.50 -9.09
CA ILE A 54 -30.05 25.33 -8.96
C ILE A 54 -30.78 25.72 -10.25
N SER A 55 -30.32 26.75 -10.96
CA SER A 55 -30.94 27.23 -12.20
C SER A 55 -30.93 26.21 -13.34
N THR A 56 -30.06 25.20 -13.28
CA THR A 56 -30.03 24.13 -14.29
C THR A 56 -31.24 23.19 -14.17
N LYS A 57 -31.94 23.17 -13.03
CA LYS A 57 -33.20 22.43 -12.87
C LYS A 57 -34.32 22.88 -13.81
N ALA A 58 -34.20 24.07 -14.41
CA ALA A 58 -35.15 24.56 -15.41
C ALA A 58 -34.94 23.93 -16.80
N LEU A 59 -33.79 23.30 -17.04
CA LEU A 59 -33.50 22.58 -18.28
C LEU A 59 -34.17 21.20 -18.28
N ARG A 60 -34.52 20.72 -19.48
CA ARG A 60 -35.16 19.41 -19.67
C ARG A 60 -34.18 18.31 -20.09
N ASP A 61 -33.05 18.67 -20.69
CA ASP A 61 -32.06 17.72 -21.21
C ASP A 61 -30.91 17.52 -20.22
N GLU A 62 -30.69 16.28 -19.83
CA GLU A 62 -29.70 15.89 -18.82
C GLU A 62 -28.26 16.12 -19.29
N ILE A 63 -27.99 15.91 -20.59
CA ILE A 63 -26.68 16.13 -21.19
C ILE A 63 -26.35 17.62 -21.20
N THR A 64 -27.30 18.47 -21.58
CA THR A 64 -27.12 19.93 -21.55
C THR A 64 -26.87 20.41 -20.12
N ILE A 65 -27.61 19.91 -19.13
CA ILE A 65 -27.39 20.22 -17.71
C ILE A 65 -25.97 19.83 -17.28
N ALA A 66 -25.57 18.59 -17.54
CA ALA A 66 -24.25 18.09 -17.17
C ALA A 66 -23.13 18.88 -17.86
N THR A 67 -23.32 19.27 -19.12
CA THR A 67 -22.37 20.08 -19.89
C THR A 67 -22.20 21.46 -19.26
N GLU A 68 -23.30 22.19 -19.00
CA GLU A 68 -23.25 23.51 -18.37
C GLU A 68 -22.54 23.47 -16.99
N LEU A 69 -22.90 22.48 -16.16
CA LEU A 69 -22.29 22.29 -14.85
C LEU A 69 -20.81 21.92 -14.95
N THR A 70 -20.43 21.12 -15.95
CA THR A 70 -19.02 20.77 -16.21
C THR A 70 -18.21 22.01 -16.53
N VAL A 71 -18.72 22.91 -17.38
CA VAL A 71 -18.00 24.14 -17.69
C VAL A 71 -17.90 25.06 -16.46
N LEU A 72 -18.96 25.13 -15.64
CA LEU A 72 -18.91 25.86 -14.37
C LEU A 72 -17.85 25.29 -13.42
N ALA A 73 -17.81 23.97 -13.24
CA ALA A 73 -16.85 23.29 -12.38
C ALA A 73 -15.39 23.50 -12.84
N HIS A 74 -15.14 23.39 -14.15
CA HIS A 74 -13.84 23.71 -14.72
C HIS A 74 -13.45 25.17 -14.50
N HIS A 75 -14.38 26.11 -14.70
CA HIS A 75 -14.12 27.53 -14.44
C HIS A 75 -13.79 27.80 -12.97
N LEU A 76 -14.49 27.15 -12.03
CA LEU A 76 -14.19 27.25 -10.60
C LEU A 76 -12.77 26.75 -10.27
N LEU A 77 -12.34 25.65 -10.89
CA LEU A 77 -10.98 25.15 -10.78
C LEU A 77 -9.98 26.17 -11.36
N ASP A 78 -10.23 26.72 -12.55
CA ASP A 78 -9.30 27.62 -13.24
C ASP A 78 -9.16 29.00 -12.55
N VAL A 79 -10.21 29.44 -11.85
CA VAL A 79 -10.23 30.72 -11.14
C VAL A 79 -9.62 30.62 -9.74
N PHE A 80 -10.05 29.63 -8.96
CA PHE A 80 -9.78 29.60 -7.52
C PHE A 80 -8.76 28.56 -7.08
N PHE A 81 -8.39 27.61 -7.95
CA PHE A 81 -7.43 26.60 -7.59
C PHE A 81 -6.00 27.15 -7.71
N ALA A 82 -5.52 27.80 -6.65
CA ALA A 82 -4.11 28.12 -6.47
C ALA A 82 -3.43 26.99 -5.70
N SER A 83 -2.27 26.54 -6.19
CA SER A 83 -1.42 25.58 -5.47
C SER A 83 -0.87 26.24 -4.20
N GLN A 84 -1.56 26.11 -3.05
CA GLN A 84 -1.03 26.17 -1.68
C GLN A 84 -2.13 26.54 -0.65
N SER A 85 -2.66 25.57 0.08
CA SER A 85 -2.77 25.59 1.55
C SER A 85 -3.34 24.26 2.05
N THR A 86 -3.05 23.90 3.30
CA THR A 86 -3.53 22.67 3.96
C THR A 86 -4.96 22.78 4.50
N ILE A 87 -5.67 23.89 4.21
CA ILE A 87 -7.03 24.16 4.69
C ILE A 87 -8.00 23.88 3.55
N VAL A 88 -9.05 23.08 3.82
CA VAL A 88 -10.13 22.79 2.87
C VAL A 88 -10.71 24.12 2.37
N HIS A 89 -10.46 24.44 1.11
CA HIS A 89 -10.92 25.70 0.55
C HIS A 89 -12.44 25.64 0.36
N PRO A 90 -13.23 26.70 0.65
CA PRO A 90 -14.69 26.63 0.49
C PRO A 90 -15.15 26.33 -0.96
N VAL A 91 -14.29 26.57 -1.94
CA VAL A 91 -14.50 26.16 -3.35
C VAL A 91 -14.52 24.65 -3.51
N GLU A 92 -13.80 23.86 -2.70
CA GLU A 92 -13.88 22.41 -2.73
C GLU A 92 -15.30 21.90 -2.45
N VAL A 93 -16.02 22.55 -1.53
CA VAL A 93 -17.43 22.22 -1.25
C VAL A 93 -18.31 22.51 -2.45
N LEU A 94 -18.07 23.63 -3.14
CA LEU A 94 -18.82 24.01 -4.34
C LEU A 94 -18.50 23.07 -5.51
N LEU A 95 -17.25 22.65 -5.66
CA LEU A 95 -16.83 21.67 -6.66
C LEU A 95 -17.48 20.31 -6.38
N ARG A 96 -17.42 19.82 -5.15
CA ARG A 96 -18.10 18.56 -4.77
C ARG A 96 -19.58 18.60 -5.10
N LEU A 97 -20.27 19.69 -4.76
CA LEU A 97 -21.69 19.88 -5.11
C LEU A 97 -21.92 19.89 -6.63
N ALA A 98 -21.09 20.58 -7.40
CA ALA A 98 -21.21 20.61 -8.86
C ALA A 98 -21.01 19.22 -9.47
N TYR A 99 -19.96 18.49 -9.05
CA TYR A 99 -19.68 17.14 -9.52
C TYR A 99 -20.75 16.13 -9.10
N GLU A 100 -21.31 16.25 -7.89
CA GLU A 100 -22.44 15.45 -7.45
C GLU A 100 -23.64 15.59 -8.39
N GLN A 101 -23.99 16.83 -8.76
CA GLN A 101 -25.07 17.08 -9.71
C GLN A 101 -24.74 16.59 -11.12
N ILE A 102 -23.49 16.77 -11.59
CA ILE A 102 -23.03 16.24 -12.90
C ILE A 102 -23.19 14.71 -12.93
N PHE A 103 -22.65 14.02 -11.93
CA PHE A 103 -22.67 12.55 -11.91
C PHE A 103 -24.08 12.00 -11.74
N ALA A 104 -24.93 12.62 -10.91
CA ALA A 104 -26.31 12.19 -10.76
C ALA A 104 -27.07 12.12 -12.10
N ARG A 105 -26.82 13.07 -13.02
CA ARG A 105 -27.45 13.09 -14.35
C ARG A 105 -26.78 12.14 -15.35
N LEU A 106 -25.45 12.08 -15.36
CA LEU A 106 -24.72 11.21 -16.28
C LEU A 106 -24.88 9.72 -15.96
N ILE A 107 -25.08 9.38 -14.69
CA ILE A 107 -25.32 7.98 -14.28
C ILE A 107 -26.72 7.53 -14.67
N THR A 108 -27.76 8.37 -14.62
CA THR A 108 -29.11 7.94 -15.02
C THR A 108 -29.17 7.57 -16.51
N GLU A 109 -28.38 8.26 -17.33
CA GLU A 109 -28.31 8.05 -18.78
C GLU A 109 -27.03 7.36 -19.23
N TRP A 110 -26.36 6.60 -18.36
CA TRP A 110 -25.11 5.88 -18.71
C TRP A 110 -25.24 4.93 -19.91
N ASN A 111 -26.48 4.61 -20.27
CA ASN A 111 -26.80 3.82 -21.43
C ASN A 111 -26.59 4.53 -22.77
N ASP A 112 -26.71 5.85 -22.77
CA ASP A 112 -26.45 6.68 -23.94
C ASP A 112 -24.94 6.88 -24.15
N GLU A 113 -24.53 6.91 -25.42
CA GLU A 113 -23.13 7.07 -25.83
C GLU A 113 -22.62 8.46 -25.46
N ARG A 114 -23.41 9.51 -25.71
CA ARG A 114 -23.01 10.90 -25.43
C ARG A 114 -22.85 11.15 -23.93
N SER A 115 -23.78 10.64 -23.12
CA SER A 115 -23.68 10.71 -21.66
C SER A 115 -22.44 9.98 -21.12
N PHE A 116 -22.11 8.82 -21.69
CA PHE A 116 -20.89 8.08 -21.32
C PHE A 116 -19.61 8.80 -21.75
N GLU A 117 -19.56 9.36 -22.96
CA GLU A 117 -18.45 10.16 -23.45
C GLU A 117 -18.20 11.40 -22.58
N LEU A 118 -19.28 12.09 -22.20
CA LEU A 118 -19.20 13.26 -21.33
C LEU A 118 -18.71 12.86 -19.93
N LEU A 119 -19.18 11.74 -19.37
CA LEU A 119 -18.67 11.21 -18.10
C LEU A 119 -17.15 10.95 -18.16
N LEU A 120 -16.68 10.29 -19.22
CA LEU A 120 -15.25 10.04 -19.40
C LEU A 120 -14.46 11.32 -19.58
N PHE A 121 -14.98 12.29 -20.33
CA PHE A 121 -14.35 13.60 -20.51
C PHE A 121 -14.19 14.34 -19.18
N VAL A 122 -15.26 14.37 -18.37
CA VAL A 122 -15.29 15.00 -17.05
C VAL A 122 -14.24 14.36 -16.13
N LEU A 123 -14.22 13.03 -16.02
CA LEU A 123 -13.28 12.30 -15.18
C LEU A 123 -11.84 12.46 -15.64
N TYR A 124 -11.59 12.30 -16.94
CA TYR A 124 -10.25 12.37 -17.52
C TYR A 124 -9.63 13.75 -17.30
N ASN A 125 -10.39 14.82 -17.53
CA ASN A 125 -9.91 16.18 -17.31
C ASN A 125 -9.66 16.46 -15.82
N LEU A 126 -10.57 16.05 -14.94
CA LEU A 126 -10.39 16.19 -13.49
C LEU A 126 -9.12 15.48 -13.00
N LEU A 127 -8.91 14.23 -13.43
CA LEU A 127 -7.78 13.41 -12.97
C LEU A 127 -6.45 13.89 -13.51
N LYS A 128 -6.41 14.46 -14.72
CA LYS A 128 -5.19 15.02 -15.32
C LYS A 128 -4.83 16.42 -14.84
N ARG A 129 -5.78 17.20 -14.33
CA ARG A 129 -5.50 18.54 -13.77
C ARG A 129 -4.53 18.46 -12.59
N ASP A 130 -3.67 19.46 -12.46
CA ASP A 130 -2.72 19.55 -11.34
C ASP A 130 -3.40 20.09 -10.08
N ILE A 131 -4.30 19.27 -9.51
CA ILE A 131 -5.03 19.56 -8.28
C ILE A 131 -4.71 18.55 -7.19
N HIS A 132 -5.07 18.88 -5.94
CA HIS A 132 -4.82 18.02 -4.80
C HIS A 132 -5.43 16.63 -4.97
N ILE A 133 -4.63 15.59 -4.69
CA ILE A 133 -5.02 14.19 -4.86
C ILE A 133 -6.24 13.83 -4.00
N HIS A 134 -6.35 14.37 -2.79
CA HIS A 134 -7.50 14.10 -1.92
C HIS A 134 -8.81 14.59 -2.56
N LEU A 135 -8.81 15.77 -3.17
CA LEU A 135 -9.99 16.31 -3.87
C LEU A 135 -10.36 15.45 -5.09
N LYS A 136 -9.36 15.00 -5.88
CA LYS A 136 -9.59 14.06 -6.99
C LYS A 136 -10.29 12.79 -6.51
N LEU A 137 -9.77 12.18 -5.45
CA LEU A 137 -10.30 10.94 -4.90
C LEU A 137 -11.69 11.13 -4.27
N ASP A 138 -11.94 12.25 -3.60
CA ASP A 138 -13.26 12.57 -3.03
C ASP A 138 -14.30 12.74 -4.13
N ILE A 139 -13.97 13.42 -5.23
CA ILE A 139 -14.89 13.57 -6.36
C ILE A 139 -15.15 12.21 -7.05
N VAL A 140 -14.11 11.40 -7.25
CA VAL A 140 -14.28 10.03 -7.77
C VAL A 140 -15.14 9.18 -6.83
N ARG A 141 -15.04 9.39 -5.52
CA ARG A 141 -15.88 8.73 -4.52
C ARG A 141 -17.34 9.13 -4.65
N ILE A 142 -17.65 10.41 -4.91
CA ILE A 142 -19.03 10.86 -5.19
C ILE A 142 -19.64 10.07 -6.36
N LEU A 143 -18.89 9.89 -7.46
CA LEU A 143 -19.32 9.06 -8.57
C LEU A 143 -19.54 7.59 -8.14
N ALA A 144 -18.59 7.02 -7.40
CA ALA A 144 -18.68 5.64 -6.93
C ALA A 144 -19.92 5.44 -6.03
N ASP A 145 -20.20 6.39 -5.13
CA ASP A 145 -21.34 6.35 -4.22
C ASP A 145 -22.67 6.47 -4.99
N ALA A 146 -22.72 7.33 -6.01
CA ALA A 146 -23.90 7.51 -6.85
C ALA A 146 -24.24 6.25 -7.69
N VAL A 147 -23.26 5.40 -8.04
CA VAL A 147 -23.51 4.06 -8.62
C VAL A 147 -23.74 2.95 -7.58
N GLY A 148 -23.94 3.33 -6.32
CA GLY A 148 -24.24 2.43 -5.21
C GLY A 148 -23.02 1.94 -4.43
N GLY A 149 -21.91 2.66 -4.51
CA GLY A 149 -20.74 2.50 -3.64
C GLY A 149 -19.65 1.56 -4.17
N GLY A 150 -18.40 1.91 -3.85
CA GLY A 150 -17.22 1.07 -4.07
C GLY A 150 -16.60 1.17 -5.47
N THR A 151 -15.29 0.95 -5.49
CA THR A 151 -14.42 0.88 -6.67
C THR A 151 -14.90 -0.19 -7.66
N ARG A 152 -15.38 -1.35 -7.18
CA ARG A 152 -15.90 -2.40 -8.07
C ARG A 152 -17.07 -1.91 -8.94
N ARG A 153 -18.03 -1.18 -8.35
CA ARG A 153 -19.21 -0.68 -9.08
C ARG A 153 -18.82 0.44 -10.03
N LEU A 154 -17.91 1.32 -9.61
CA LEU A 154 -17.30 2.32 -10.47
C LEU A 154 -16.67 1.69 -11.72
N VAL A 155 -15.86 0.63 -11.55
CA VAL A 155 -15.24 -0.05 -12.71
C VAL A 155 -16.29 -0.66 -13.63
N ARG A 156 -17.37 -1.24 -13.09
CA ARG A 156 -18.47 -1.78 -13.90
C ARG A 156 -19.17 -0.72 -14.74
N LEU A 157 -19.41 0.46 -14.17
CA LEU A 157 -19.94 1.61 -14.90
C LEU A 157 -19.01 2.02 -16.06
N LEU A 158 -17.70 2.06 -15.80
CA LEU A 158 -16.72 2.50 -16.80
C LEU A 158 -16.40 1.43 -17.86
N CYS A 159 -16.70 0.16 -17.61
CA CYS A 159 -16.32 -0.97 -18.46
C CYS A 159 -17.52 -1.60 -19.19
N VAL A 160 -18.45 -0.76 -19.66
CA VAL A 160 -19.65 -1.23 -20.35
C VAL A 160 -19.29 -1.66 -21.77
N GLY A 161 -19.48 -2.95 -22.07
CA GLY A 161 -18.97 -3.58 -23.29
C GLY A 161 -19.37 -2.90 -24.61
N ARG A 162 -20.54 -2.27 -24.71
CA ARG A 162 -20.93 -1.55 -25.95
C ARG A 162 -20.04 -0.32 -26.21
N HIS A 163 -19.64 0.39 -25.16
CA HIS A 163 -18.88 1.63 -25.24
C HIS A 163 -17.37 1.38 -25.39
N LEU A 164 -16.91 0.18 -25.04
CA LEU A 164 -15.50 -0.23 -25.15
C LEU A 164 -15.10 -0.70 -26.55
N ARG A 165 -16.03 -0.73 -27.52
CA ARG A 165 -15.74 -1.08 -28.92
C ARG A 165 -14.96 0.03 -29.64
N ASP A 166 -15.12 1.27 -29.21
CA ASP A 166 -14.29 2.39 -29.67
C ASP A 166 -12.93 2.36 -28.96
N GLY A 167 -11.86 2.25 -29.75
CA GLY A 167 -10.48 2.25 -29.25
C GLY A 167 -10.10 3.53 -28.51
N VAL A 168 -10.66 4.69 -28.88
CA VAL A 168 -10.40 5.97 -28.22
C VAL A 168 -11.03 6.00 -26.83
N LEU A 169 -12.30 5.58 -26.72
CA LEU A 169 -13.00 5.50 -25.44
C LEU A 169 -12.36 4.46 -24.52
N LEU A 170 -11.99 3.29 -25.06
CA LEU A 170 -11.25 2.27 -24.33
C LEU A 170 -9.93 2.81 -23.75
N HIS A 171 -9.17 3.58 -24.54
CA HIS A 171 -7.92 4.18 -24.07
C HIS A 171 -8.17 5.21 -22.95
N LYS A 172 -9.22 6.03 -23.06
CA LYS A 172 -9.62 6.98 -22.00
C LYS A 172 -10.02 6.23 -20.72
N VAL A 173 -10.82 5.17 -20.82
CA VAL A 173 -11.21 4.31 -19.68
C VAL A 173 -9.98 3.73 -19.01
N LYS A 174 -9.06 3.13 -19.77
CA LYS A 174 -7.81 2.57 -19.23
C LYS A 174 -6.98 3.62 -18.49
N THR A 175 -6.90 4.84 -19.04
CA THR A 175 -6.19 5.96 -18.40
C THR A 175 -6.86 6.38 -17.09
N VAL A 176 -8.19 6.56 -17.09
CA VAL A 176 -8.98 6.91 -15.90
C VAL A 176 -8.80 5.86 -14.81
N LEU A 177 -8.97 4.57 -15.15
CA LEU A 177 -8.78 3.47 -14.21
C LEU A 177 -7.35 3.42 -13.65
N THR A 178 -6.35 3.61 -14.50
CA THR A 178 -4.95 3.65 -14.07
C THR A 178 -4.72 4.73 -13.02
N LEU A 179 -5.21 5.96 -13.26
CA LEU A 179 -5.06 7.06 -12.32
C LEU A 179 -5.84 6.82 -11.02
N VAL A 180 -7.10 6.38 -11.10
CA VAL A 180 -7.95 6.12 -9.94
C VAL A 180 -7.36 5.03 -9.05
N LEU A 181 -6.98 3.89 -9.64
CA LEU A 181 -6.41 2.77 -8.89
C LEU A 181 -5.04 3.12 -8.31
N ALA A 182 -4.22 3.82 -9.07
CA ALA A 182 -2.90 4.24 -8.61
C ALA A 182 -3.01 5.17 -7.39
N HIS A 183 -3.81 6.23 -7.48
CA HIS A 183 -3.99 7.17 -6.37
C HIS A 183 -4.68 6.53 -5.16
N SER A 184 -5.70 5.68 -5.39
CA SER A 184 -6.43 5.03 -4.31
C SER A 184 -5.56 4.08 -3.50
N LEU A 185 -4.74 3.24 -4.16
CA LEU A 185 -3.84 2.33 -3.45
C LEU A 185 -2.67 3.07 -2.80
N PHE A 186 -2.07 4.05 -3.51
CA PHE A 186 -0.88 4.74 -3.01
C PHE A 186 -1.13 5.51 -1.70
N ARG A 187 -2.39 5.87 -1.42
CA ARG A 187 -2.82 6.43 -0.12
C ARG A 187 -2.45 5.54 1.07
N TYR A 188 -2.33 4.23 0.87
CA TYR A 188 -2.04 3.23 1.90
C TYR A 188 -0.58 2.76 1.91
N GLU A 189 0.30 3.39 1.12
CA GLU A 189 1.73 3.07 1.06
C GLU A 189 2.54 3.86 2.10
N PRO A 190 3.51 3.24 2.79
CA PRO A 190 4.26 3.89 3.87
C PRO A 190 5.32 4.88 3.37
N ILE A 191 5.68 4.87 2.08
CA ILE A 191 6.73 5.72 1.50
C ILE A 191 6.09 6.70 0.51
N THR A 192 5.71 7.87 1.01
CA THR A 192 5.14 8.98 0.24
C THR A 192 6.23 9.78 -0.50
N ARG A 193 6.91 9.16 -1.48
CA ARG A 193 7.85 9.88 -2.37
C ARG A 193 7.31 9.94 -3.81
N ALA A 194 7.46 11.08 -4.48
CA ALA A 194 6.99 11.25 -5.87
C ALA A 194 7.63 10.26 -6.86
N ARG A 195 8.91 9.89 -6.65
CA ARG A 195 9.61 8.90 -7.49
C ARG A 195 9.03 7.49 -7.37
N SER A 196 8.54 7.09 -6.19
CA SER A 196 7.88 5.79 -6.03
C SER A 196 6.49 5.77 -6.66
N PHE A 197 5.80 6.91 -6.71
CA PHE A 197 4.50 7.01 -7.39
C PHE A 197 4.61 6.80 -8.90
N LYS A 198 5.61 7.37 -9.58
CA LYS A 198 5.77 7.17 -11.04
C LYS A 198 5.98 5.69 -11.39
N SER A 199 6.83 5.00 -10.64
CA SER A 199 6.99 3.55 -10.81
C SER A 199 5.72 2.77 -10.48
N PHE A 200 4.97 3.21 -9.47
CA PHE A 200 3.69 2.60 -9.10
C PHE A 200 2.65 2.74 -10.21
N LEU A 201 2.53 3.94 -10.77
CA LEU A 201 1.64 4.25 -11.88
C LEU A 201 1.94 3.36 -13.10
N THR A 202 3.22 3.22 -13.49
CA THR A 202 3.60 2.35 -14.62
C THR A 202 3.24 0.88 -14.41
N LEU A 203 3.26 0.40 -13.16
CA LEU A 203 2.89 -0.98 -12.85
C LEU A 203 1.37 -1.18 -12.91
N VAL A 204 0.60 -0.22 -12.40
CA VAL A 204 -0.86 -0.23 -12.49
C VAL A 204 -1.32 -0.09 -13.94
N GLU A 205 -0.67 0.78 -14.72
CA GLU A 205 -0.96 0.97 -16.14
C GLU A 205 -0.76 -0.32 -16.93
N LYS A 206 0.37 -1.00 -16.73
CA LYS A 206 0.63 -2.31 -17.34
C LYS A 206 -0.47 -3.32 -16.98
N MET A 207 -0.82 -3.40 -15.70
CA MET A 207 -1.89 -4.30 -15.23
C MET A 207 -3.23 -4.01 -15.91
N VAL A 208 -3.62 -2.74 -16.07
CA VAL A 208 -4.87 -2.34 -16.71
C VAL A 208 -4.84 -2.60 -18.22
N ASN A 209 -3.69 -2.40 -18.87
CA ASN A 209 -3.54 -2.58 -20.31
C ASN A 209 -3.63 -4.05 -20.74
N ASP A 210 -3.08 -4.96 -19.94
CA ASP A 210 -2.97 -6.41 -20.22
C ASP A 210 -4.26 -7.20 -19.88
N VAL A 211 -5.33 -6.50 -19.53
CA VAL A 211 -6.58 -7.09 -19.03
C VAL A 211 -7.75 -6.82 -19.98
N ASP A 212 -8.61 -7.84 -20.15
CA ASP A 212 -9.95 -7.65 -20.72
C ASP A 212 -10.88 -7.04 -19.66
N LEU A 213 -11.00 -5.71 -19.71
CA LEU A 213 -11.80 -4.93 -18.76
C LEU A 213 -13.28 -5.32 -18.76
N ALA A 214 -13.86 -5.64 -19.92
CA ALA A 214 -15.27 -6.00 -20.03
C ALA A 214 -15.55 -7.35 -19.36
N MET A 215 -14.65 -8.31 -19.56
CA MET A 215 -14.73 -9.62 -18.90
C MET A 215 -14.52 -9.50 -17.39
N LEU A 216 -13.48 -8.78 -16.95
CA LEU A 216 -13.12 -8.72 -15.53
C LEU A 216 -14.05 -7.86 -14.68
N ALA A 217 -14.61 -6.77 -15.23
CA ALA A 217 -15.56 -5.95 -14.50
C ALA A 217 -16.83 -6.74 -14.11
N ASN A 218 -17.23 -7.67 -14.98
CA ASN A 218 -18.42 -8.49 -14.78
C ASN A 218 -18.17 -9.75 -13.94
N ALA A 219 -16.93 -10.24 -13.88
CA ALA A 219 -16.57 -11.41 -13.09
C ALA A 219 -16.88 -11.22 -11.59
N LYS A 220 -17.84 -11.99 -11.07
CA LYS A 220 -18.12 -12.04 -9.61
C LYS A 220 -17.04 -12.85 -8.89
N PHE A 221 -16.65 -13.99 -9.46
CA PHE A 221 -15.60 -14.88 -8.97
C PHE A 221 -14.63 -15.22 -10.11
N LEU A 222 -13.35 -14.92 -9.94
CA LEU A 222 -12.30 -15.16 -10.94
C LEU A 222 -12.30 -16.60 -11.48
N CYS A 223 -12.41 -17.58 -10.59
CA CYS A 223 -12.31 -19.00 -10.94
C CYS A 223 -13.54 -19.60 -11.60
N LEU A 224 -14.69 -18.94 -11.49
CA LEU A 224 -15.96 -19.42 -12.06
C LEU A 224 -16.28 -18.70 -13.36
N SER A 225 -15.90 -17.42 -13.46
CA SER A 225 -16.22 -16.58 -14.60
C SER A 225 -15.19 -16.64 -15.73
N ILE A 226 -13.97 -17.12 -15.46
CA ILE A 226 -12.86 -17.09 -16.42
C ILE A 226 -12.20 -18.46 -16.50
N PRO A 227 -12.10 -19.06 -17.71
CA PRO A 227 -11.38 -20.32 -17.88
C PRO A 227 -9.94 -20.21 -17.39
N ARG A 228 -9.44 -21.24 -16.68
CA ARG A 228 -8.08 -21.23 -16.12
C ARG A 228 -7.00 -20.96 -17.17
N ALA A 229 -7.19 -21.40 -18.42
CA ALA A 229 -6.27 -21.14 -19.53
C ALA A 229 -6.15 -19.65 -19.88
N ARG A 230 -7.23 -18.88 -19.74
CA ARG A 230 -7.30 -17.44 -20.09
C ARG A 230 -6.92 -16.50 -18.95
N LEU A 231 -6.86 -17.02 -17.72
CA LEU A 231 -6.38 -16.22 -16.58
C LEU A 231 -4.91 -15.86 -16.78
N ASN A 232 -4.59 -14.57 -16.64
CA ASN A 232 -3.24 -14.01 -16.51
C ASN A 232 -3.03 -13.42 -15.11
N LEU A 233 -1.77 -13.09 -14.77
CA LEU A 233 -1.44 -12.55 -13.45
C LEU A 233 -2.08 -11.18 -13.24
N GLU A 234 -2.03 -10.34 -14.27
CA GLU A 234 -2.54 -8.98 -14.28
C GLU A 234 -4.04 -8.94 -13.99
N GLY A 235 -4.82 -9.87 -14.54
CA GLY A 235 -6.25 -9.98 -14.27
C GLY A 235 -6.58 -10.42 -12.85
N ILE A 236 -5.78 -11.34 -12.28
CA ILE A 236 -5.90 -11.71 -10.87
C ILE A 236 -5.59 -10.50 -9.97
N CYS A 237 -4.49 -9.82 -10.25
CA CYS A 237 -4.07 -8.63 -9.52
C CYS A 237 -5.12 -7.50 -9.62
N PHE A 238 -5.69 -7.29 -10.80
CA PHE A 238 -6.71 -6.27 -11.05
C PHE A 238 -7.96 -6.53 -10.19
N VAL A 239 -8.52 -7.74 -10.26
CA VAL A 239 -9.72 -8.06 -9.46
C VAL A 239 -9.40 -8.00 -7.97
N PHE A 240 -8.25 -8.50 -7.53
CA PHE A 240 -7.82 -8.37 -6.14
C PHE A 240 -7.79 -6.91 -5.68
N VAL A 241 -7.15 -6.01 -6.46
CA VAL A 241 -7.04 -4.58 -6.14
C VAL A 241 -8.40 -3.94 -5.96
N LEU A 242 -9.35 -4.19 -6.88
CA LEU A 242 -10.68 -3.59 -6.79
C LEU A 242 -11.39 -3.96 -5.49
N ARG A 243 -11.35 -5.24 -5.13
CA ARG A 243 -12.03 -5.72 -3.91
C ARG A 243 -11.29 -5.30 -2.65
N HIS A 244 -9.97 -5.23 -2.71
CA HIS A 244 -9.16 -4.77 -1.60
C HIS A 244 -9.41 -3.28 -1.30
N LEU A 245 -9.51 -2.45 -2.33
CA LEU A 245 -9.84 -1.03 -2.17
C LEU A 245 -11.23 -0.82 -1.55
N ASP A 246 -12.23 -1.61 -1.95
CA ASP A 246 -13.57 -1.54 -1.34
C ASP A 246 -13.51 -1.80 0.18
N LEU A 247 -12.77 -2.84 0.60
CA LEU A 247 -12.55 -3.14 2.02
C LEU A 247 -11.75 -2.05 2.75
N LEU A 248 -10.72 -1.49 2.11
CA LEU A 248 -9.90 -0.42 2.70
C LEU A 248 -10.67 0.91 2.85
N ALA A 249 -11.65 1.15 1.99
CA ALA A 249 -12.51 2.33 2.04
C ALA A 249 -13.66 2.20 3.06
N GLY A 250 -13.79 1.04 3.73
CA GLY A 250 -14.81 0.78 4.75
C GLY A 250 -16.15 0.29 4.19
N PHE A 251 -16.21 -0.14 2.92
CA PHE A 251 -17.39 -0.83 2.40
C PHE A 251 -17.39 -2.28 2.90
N SER A 252 -18.08 -2.52 4.02
CA SER A 252 -18.22 -3.84 4.64
C SER A 252 -19.67 -4.30 4.61
N GLY A 253 -19.90 -5.48 4.05
CA GLY A 253 -21.14 -6.24 4.19
C GLY A 253 -20.78 -7.72 4.13
N GLY A 254 -21.46 -8.57 4.90
CA GLY A 254 -21.05 -9.98 5.06
C GLY A 254 -20.89 -10.74 3.73
N SER A 255 -21.72 -10.44 2.72
CA SER A 255 -21.59 -11.03 1.38
C SER A 255 -20.37 -10.51 0.59
N LEU A 256 -19.99 -9.24 0.76
CA LEU A 256 -18.87 -8.60 0.09
C LEU A 256 -17.52 -9.09 0.66
N GLU A 257 -17.47 -9.28 1.97
CA GLU A 257 -16.32 -9.86 2.68
C GLU A 257 -16.08 -11.32 2.29
N LEU A 258 -17.15 -12.13 2.21
CA LEU A 258 -17.06 -13.49 1.70
C LEU A 258 -16.62 -13.53 0.23
N ASP A 259 -17.23 -12.70 -0.63
CA ASP A 259 -16.81 -12.55 -2.03
C ASP A 259 -15.31 -12.23 -2.14
N TYR A 260 -14.81 -11.32 -1.29
CA TYR A 260 -13.39 -10.96 -1.23
C TYR A 260 -12.52 -12.15 -0.82
N LEU A 261 -12.87 -12.83 0.26
CA LEU A 261 -12.14 -13.95 0.81
C LEU A 261 -12.04 -15.13 -0.17
N TYR A 262 -13.15 -15.49 -0.80
CA TYR A 262 -13.17 -16.52 -1.85
C TYR A 262 -12.26 -16.14 -3.02
N ASN A 263 -12.34 -14.90 -3.50
CA ASN A 263 -11.46 -14.44 -4.57
C ASN A 263 -9.99 -14.39 -4.13
N LEU A 264 -9.69 -14.00 -2.90
CA LEU A 264 -8.34 -13.95 -2.35
C LEU A 264 -7.72 -15.35 -2.28
N ILE A 265 -8.40 -16.31 -1.67
CA ILE A 265 -7.95 -17.71 -1.57
C ILE A 265 -7.75 -18.30 -2.96
N ALA A 266 -8.71 -18.09 -3.86
CA ALA A 266 -8.65 -18.67 -5.19
C ALA A 266 -7.54 -18.03 -6.04
N SER A 267 -7.32 -16.72 -5.91
CA SER A 267 -6.21 -15.99 -6.53
C SER A 267 -4.86 -16.54 -6.07
N VAL A 268 -4.69 -16.69 -4.76
CA VAL A 268 -3.49 -17.23 -4.14
C VAL A 268 -3.23 -18.65 -4.67
N ASN A 269 -4.25 -19.52 -4.66
CA ASN A 269 -4.17 -20.87 -5.23
C ASN A 269 -3.73 -20.88 -6.70
N ILE A 270 -4.35 -20.07 -7.56
CA ILE A 270 -3.98 -20.03 -8.99
C ILE A 270 -2.54 -19.56 -9.17
N ILE A 271 -2.15 -18.48 -8.47
CA ILE A 271 -0.79 -17.94 -8.53
C ILE A 271 0.25 -19.01 -8.15
N TYR A 272 -0.06 -19.82 -7.13
CA TYR A 272 0.78 -20.94 -6.73
C TYR A 272 0.93 -21.98 -7.81
N TYR A 273 -0.18 -22.53 -8.31
CA TYR A 273 -0.17 -23.59 -9.32
C TYR A 273 0.52 -23.13 -10.61
N LYS A 274 0.23 -21.90 -11.06
CA LYS A 274 0.83 -21.31 -12.28
C LYS A 274 2.23 -20.75 -12.08
N ARG A 275 2.75 -20.77 -10.85
CA ARG A 275 4.11 -20.34 -10.51
C ARG A 275 4.41 -18.88 -10.82
N TRP A 276 3.42 -18.00 -10.74
CA TRP A 276 3.61 -16.59 -11.05
C TRP A 276 4.27 -15.79 -9.92
N LYS A 277 4.95 -14.71 -10.29
CA LYS A 277 5.58 -13.79 -9.35
C LYS A 277 4.71 -12.55 -9.16
N ILE A 278 4.19 -12.36 -7.95
CA ILE A 278 3.32 -11.21 -7.64
C ILE A 278 4.15 -9.91 -7.65
N PRO A 279 3.62 -8.81 -8.22
CA PRO A 279 4.26 -7.49 -8.14
C PRO A 279 4.52 -7.09 -6.69
N ARG A 280 5.74 -6.60 -6.40
CA ARG A 280 6.20 -6.33 -5.02
C ARG A 280 5.25 -5.43 -4.22
N PHE A 281 4.63 -4.44 -4.85
CA PHE A 281 3.72 -3.51 -4.17
C PHE A 281 2.41 -4.18 -3.70
N LEU A 282 1.89 -5.14 -4.45
CA LEU A 282 0.66 -5.85 -4.08
C LEU A 282 0.86 -6.84 -2.94
N VAL A 283 2.10 -7.24 -2.68
CA VAL A 283 2.41 -8.29 -1.70
C VAL A 283 1.93 -7.89 -0.31
N LYS A 284 2.19 -6.64 0.10
CA LYS A 284 1.68 -6.08 1.35
C LYS A 284 0.16 -6.23 1.41
N HIS A 285 -0.55 -5.79 0.38
CA HIS A 285 -2.01 -5.85 0.31
C HIS A 285 -2.55 -7.28 0.36
N PHE A 286 -1.92 -8.24 -0.33
CA PHE A 286 -2.29 -9.65 -0.26
C PHE A 286 -2.14 -10.20 1.16
N ILE A 287 -1.06 -9.86 1.85
CA ILE A 287 -0.82 -10.27 3.23
C ILE A 287 -1.82 -9.61 4.18
N ASP A 288 -2.00 -8.28 4.08
CA ASP A 288 -2.95 -7.53 4.89
C ASP A 288 -4.38 -8.09 4.68
N GLY A 289 -4.70 -8.48 3.45
CA GLY A 289 -5.92 -9.19 3.09
C GLY A 289 -6.06 -10.51 3.83
N LEU A 290 -5.08 -11.40 3.72
CA LEU A 290 -5.10 -12.71 4.39
C LEU A 290 -5.16 -12.56 5.92
N SER A 291 -4.47 -11.56 6.46
CA SER A 291 -4.44 -11.22 7.88
C SER A 291 -5.78 -10.79 8.45
N ARG A 292 -6.53 -9.98 7.71
CA ARG A 292 -7.85 -9.56 8.17
C ARG A 292 -8.80 -10.74 8.33
N PHE A 293 -8.67 -11.79 7.52
CA PHE A 293 -9.64 -12.88 7.48
C PHE A 293 -9.19 -14.17 8.17
N SER A 294 -7.88 -14.35 8.45
CA SER A 294 -7.40 -15.49 9.25
C SER A 294 -7.92 -15.50 10.69
N HIS A 295 -8.48 -14.38 11.17
CA HIS A 295 -8.92 -14.20 12.56
C HIS A 295 -10.42 -13.89 12.71
N THR A 296 -11.21 -14.00 11.63
CA THR A 296 -12.65 -13.67 11.66
C THR A 296 -13.53 -14.92 11.75
N GLU A 297 -14.52 -14.93 12.66
CA GLU A 297 -15.53 -16.01 12.79
C GLU A 297 -16.24 -16.34 11.47
N THR A 298 -16.39 -15.33 10.59
CA THR A 298 -17.01 -15.47 9.26
C THR A 298 -16.25 -16.46 8.37
N PHE A 299 -14.92 -16.50 8.46
CA PHE A 299 -14.09 -17.47 7.75
C PHE A 299 -14.29 -18.88 8.31
N GLU A 300 -14.30 -19.03 9.63
CA GLU A 300 -14.49 -20.33 10.29
C GLU A 300 -15.87 -20.93 10.02
N ARG A 301 -16.92 -20.10 9.93
CA ARG A 301 -18.30 -20.54 9.66
C ARG A 301 -18.58 -20.86 8.19
N SER A 302 -17.89 -20.21 7.25
CA SER A 302 -18.27 -20.23 5.83
C SER A 302 -17.38 -21.10 4.94
N VAL A 303 -16.23 -21.55 5.46
CA VAL A 303 -15.29 -22.37 4.72
C VAL A 303 -15.23 -23.74 5.38
N THR A 304 -15.57 -24.80 4.64
CA THR A 304 -15.40 -26.17 5.16
C THR A 304 -13.93 -26.46 5.42
N GLU A 305 -13.60 -27.00 6.59
CA GLU A 305 -12.23 -27.27 7.05
C GLU A 305 -11.33 -26.02 6.93
N PRO A 306 -11.72 -24.89 7.54
CA PRO A 306 -11.08 -23.58 7.32
C PRO A 306 -9.62 -23.62 7.74
N ARG A 307 -9.33 -24.31 8.85
CA ARG A 307 -7.96 -24.57 9.34
C ARG A 307 -7.16 -25.43 8.39
N GLN A 308 -7.72 -26.47 7.79
CA GLN A 308 -6.99 -27.31 6.83
C GLN A 308 -6.74 -26.62 5.49
N LYS A 309 -7.66 -25.77 5.02
CA LYS A 309 -7.48 -24.98 3.79
C LYS A 309 -6.52 -23.82 4.00
N LEU A 310 -6.62 -23.11 5.13
CA LEU A 310 -5.61 -22.16 5.57
C LEU A 310 -4.25 -22.87 5.70
N HIS A 311 -4.24 -24.07 6.30
CA HIS A 311 -3.07 -24.94 6.37
C HIS A 311 -2.59 -25.37 4.99
N ALA A 312 -3.41 -25.70 3.99
CA ALA A 312 -2.94 -26.05 2.64
C ALA A 312 -2.35 -24.84 1.87
N ILE A 313 -2.86 -23.64 2.16
CA ILE A 313 -2.36 -22.38 1.62
C ILE A 313 -1.02 -22.01 2.29
N LEU A 314 -0.92 -22.22 3.61
CA LEU A 314 0.22 -21.85 4.46
C LEU A 314 1.32 -22.92 4.53
N SER A 315 0.94 -24.21 4.57
CA SER A 315 1.83 -25.37 4.62
C SER A 315 2.41 -25.56 3.22
N GLY A 316 3.68 -25.18 3.09
CA GLY A 316 4.52 -25.99 2.23
C GLY A 316 4.52 -27.38 2.85
N ALA A 317 3.66 -28.28 2.39
CA ALA A 317 3.65 -29.64 2.88
C ALA A 317 5.09 -30.22 2.74
N ALA A 318 5.78 -30.35 3.86
CA ALA A 318 6.47 -31.61 4.13
C ALA A 318 5.33 -32.54 4.54
N GLU A 319 5.21 -33.75 4.01
CA GLU A 319 6.22 -34.79 4.14
C GLU A 319 6.33 -35.63 2.85
N HIS A 320 7.48 -36.31 2.69
CA HIS A 320 7.85 -37.26 1.63
C HIS A 320 8.49 -36.69 0.36
N PHE A 321 9.57 -35.92 0.47
CA PHE A 321 10.59 -35.90 -0.59
C PHE A 321 11.99 -35.70 0.00
N TYR A 322 12.61 -36.80 0.42
CA TYR A 322 14.06 -36.93 0.36
C TYR A 322 14.46 -36.79 -1.12
N GLY A 323 15.15 -35.69 -1.47
CA GLY A 323 15.66 -35.54 -2.83
C GLY A 323 15.87 -34.08 -3.23
N ARG A 324 17.11 -33.76 -3.60
CA ARG A 324 17.56 -32.48 -4.17
C ARG A 324 16.62 -31.98 -5.28
N ASN A 325 15.81 -30.94 -5.03
CA ASN A 325 15.68 -29.73 -5.87
C ASN A 325 14.40 -28.89 -5.59
N LYS A 326 14.65 -27.59 -5.34
CA LYS A 326 13.79 -26.39 -5.52
C LYS A 326 12.26 -26.56 -5.61
N THR A 327 11.60 -26.82 -4.49
CA THR A 327 10.18 -26.46 -4.28
C THR A 327 10.07 -25.27 -3.34
N GLN A 328 10.27 -24.07 -3.88
CA GLN A 328 9.87 -22.84 -3.18
C GLN A 328 8.33 -22.77 -3.13
N THR A 329 7.84 -22.73 -1.90
CA THR A 329 6.44 -22.72 -1.47
C THR A 329 5.65 -21.53 -2.02
N MET A 330 4.31 -21.60 -2.00
CA MET A 330 3.39 -20.51 -2.36
C MET A 330 3.79 -19.16 -1.72
N PHE A 331 4.12 -19.19 -0.43
CA PHE A 331 4.64 -18.05 0.31
C PHE A 331 6.15 -17.84 0.10
N GLY A 332 6.95 -18.88 -0.15
CA GLY A 332 8.37 -18.74 -0.53
C GLY A 332 8.61 -17.88 -1.77
N ARG A 333 7.54 -17.55 -2.53
CA ARG A 333 7.57 -16.70 -3.73
C ARG A 333 6.96 -15.31 -3.55
N LEU A 334 6.23 -15.07 -2.45
CA LEU A 334 5.97 -13.72 -1.98
C LEU A 334 7.31 -13.16 -1.45
N PRO A 335 7.71 -11.91 -1.74
CA PRO A 335 8.85 -11.29 -1.08
C PRO A 335 8.63 -11.30 0.44
N VAL A 336 9.72 -11.44 1.18
CA VAL A 336 9.66 -11.44 2.64
C VAL A 336 9.54 -9.99 3.10
N THR A 337 8.41 -9.65 3.71
CA THR A 337 8.16 -8.32 4.28
C THR A 337 7.91 -8.44 5.78
N VAL A 338 8.10 -7.35 6.54
CA VAL A 338 7.81 -7.34 7.98
C VAL A 338 6.36 -7.68 8.28
N ASN A 339 5.42 -7.08 7.55
CA ASN A 339 3.99 -7.34 7.72
C ASN A 339 3.67 -8.83 7.57
N ARG A 340 4.38 -9.54 6.68
CA ARG A 340 4.25 -10.98 6.51
C ARG A 340 4.69 -11.78 7.72
N LEU A 341 5.84 -11.41 8.29
CA LEU A 341 6.39 -12.09 9.46
C LEU A 341 5.50 -11.86 10.68
N GLN A 342 5.03 -10.63 10.88
CA GLN A 342 4.08 -10.28 11.94
C GLN A 342 2.77 -11.06 11.79
N TRP A 343 2.24 -11.16 10.58
CA TRP A 343 1.04 -11.96 10.32
C TRP A 343 1.23 -13.45 10.56
N LEU A 344 2.35 -14.04 10.11
CA LEU A 344 2.67 -15.45 10.33
C LEU A 344 2.85 -15.78 11.82
N GLN A 345 3.38 -14.84 12.61
CA GLN A 345 3.52 -14.98 14.06
C GLN A 345 2.19 -14.97 14.81
N GLN A 346 1.11 -14.48 14.19
CA GLN A 346 -0.23 -14.38 14.80
C GLN A 346 -1.11 -15.61 14.51
N GLN A 347 -0.64 -16.59 13.74
CA GLN A 347 -1.45 -17.75 13.37
C GLN A 347 -1.60 -18.74 14.55
N PRO A 348 -2.77 -19.38 14.70
CA PRO A 348 -3.14 -20.16 15.90
C PRO A 348 -2.38 -21.48 16.06
N ASP A 349 -1.75 -21.98 15.00
CA ASP A 349 -0.91 -23.19 15.05
C ASP A 349 0.57 -22.79 14.96
N ASP A 350 1.48 -23.59 15.53
CA ASP A 350 2.94 -23.53 15.41
C ASP A 350 3.38 -23.66 13.94
N PHE A 351 3.04 -22.67 13.13
CA PHE A 351 3.18 -22.71 11.69
C PHE A 351 4.66 -22.64 11.35
N GLY A 352 5.24 -23.83 11.22
CA GLY A 352 6.65 -24.10 10.94
C GLY A 352 7.56 -23.04 11.56
N SER A 353 7.92 -23.18 12.84
CA SER A 353 9.03 -22.41 13.42
C SER A 353 10.26 -22.37 12.48
N GLN A 354 10.46 -23.43 11.69
CA GLN A 354 11.41 -23.49 10.57
C GLN A 354 11.09 -22.58 9.37
N LEU A 355 9.83 -22.46 8.92
CA LEU A 355 9.40 -21.55 7.86
C LEU A 355 9.55 -20.09 8.28
N ILE A 356 9.08 -19.75 9.49
CA ILE A 356 9.24 -18.42 10.09
C ILE A 356 10.73 -18.09 10.19
N PHE A 357 11.55 -19.02 10.69
CA PHE A 357 13.00 -18.86 10.76
C PHE A 357 13.66 -18.68 9.38
N ARG A 358 13.26 -19.45 8.36
CA ARG A 358 13.80 -19.31 6.99
C ARG A 358 13.44 -17.96 6.38
N GLN A 359 12.24 -17.45 6.63
CA GLN A 359 11.82 -16.13 6.13
C GLN A 359 12.55 -15.01 6.89
N GLN A 360 12.60 -15.08 8.21
CA GLN A 360 13.39 -14.18 9.05
C GLN A 360 14.86 -14.12 8.59
N LEU A 361 15.44 -15.28 8.26
CA LEU A 361 16.77 -15.36 7.70
C LEU A 361 16.87 -14.64 6.35
N ALA A 362 15.98 -14.93 5.40
CA ALA A 362 15.97 -14.29 4.08
C ALA A 362 15.82 -12.77 4.17
N MET A 363 15.01 -12.26 5.11
CA MET A 363 14.84 -10.82 5.32
C MET A 363 16.14 -10.13 5.75
N LEU A 364 16.92 -10.76 6.62
CA LEU A 364 18.22 -10.24 7.03
C LEU A 364 19.29 -10.41 5.94
N GLN A 365 19.07 -11.24 4.92
CA GLN A 365 19.96 -11.39 3.77
C GLN A 365 19.79 -10.29 2.72
N GLU A 366 18.64 -9.61 2.65
CA GLU A 366 18.31 -8.72 1.52
C GLU A 366 19.22 -7.50 1.38
N ARG A 367 19.56 -6.83 2.49
CA ARG A 367 20.42 -5.62 2.48
C ARG A 367 21.02 -5.40 3.86
N SER A 368 22.27 -4.94 3.92
CA SER A 368 22.93 -4.56 5.17
C SER A 368 22.19 -3.40 5.87
N ILE A 369 22.16 -3.44 7.21
CA ILE A 369 21.70 -2.33 8.05
C ILE A 369 22.83 -1.29 8.09
N TRP A 370 22.53 -0.07 7.66
CA TRP A 370 23.45 1.07 7.74
C TRP A 370 23.12 1.88 8.99
N SER A 371 24.13 2.46 9.63
CA SER A 371 24.00 3.23 10.88
C SER A 371 23.02 4.41 10.78
N GLY A 372 22.74 4.92 9.57
CA GLY A 372 21.81 6.03 9.34
C GLY A 372 20.37 5.67 8.97
N ASP A 373 19.99 4.38 8.88
CA ASP A 373 18.62 3.95 8.54
C ASP A 373 17.84 3.52 9.79
N GLU A 374 17.51 4.50 10.64
CA GLU A 374 16.85 4.27 11.95
C GLU A 374 15.45 3.67 11.80
N THR A 375 14.69 4.06 10.77
CA THR A 375 13.31 3.57 10.55
C THR A 375 13.30 2.07 10.22
N ARG A 376 14.15 1.62 9.31
CA ARG A 376 14.30 0.19 9.01
C ARG A 376 14.87 -0.59 10.19
N THR A 377 15.85 -0.01 10.88
CA THR A 377 16.48 -0.67 12.03
C THR A 377 15.51 -0.85 13.18
N GLY A 378 14.67 0.14 13.46
CA GLY A 378 13.60 0.07 14.47
C GLY A 378 12.55 -0.98 14.12
N LEU A 379 12.13 -1.04 12.85
CA LEU A 379 11.19 -2.04 12.35
C LEU A 379 11.73 -3.48 12.47
N LEU A 380 12.99 -3.70 12.07
CA LEU A 380 13.65 -5.01 12.23
C LEU A 380 13.86 -5.34 13.72
N TYR A 381 14.19 -4.34 14.54
CA TYR A 381 14.36 -4.52 15.97
C TYR A 381 13.06 -4.96 16.65
N SER A 382 11.89 -4.44 16.27
CA SER A 382 10.61 -4.87 16.86
C SER A 382 10.13 -6.24 16.36
N THR A 383 10.55 -6.67 15.17
CA THR A 383 10.00 -7.87 14.51
C THR A 383 10.69 -9.18 14.93
N PHE A 384 11.98 -9.13 15.29
CA PHE A 384 12.77 -10.33 15.58
C PHE A 384 12.86 -10.60 17.09
N THR A 385 12.83 -11.86 17.53
CA THR A 385 13.12 -12.19 18.94
C THR A 385 14.63 -12.36 19.14
N THR A 386 15.09 -12.22 20.39
CA THR A 386 16.52 -12.36 20.73
C THR A 386 17.01 -13.77 20.41
N GLU A 387 16.17 -14.77 20.68
CA GLU A 387 16.44 -16.17 20.37
C GLU A 387 16.60 -16.42 18.87
N THR A 388 15.70 -15.88 18.03
CA THR A 388 15.81 -15.97 16.58
C THR A 388 17.13 -15.39 16.08
N LEU A 389 17.52 -14.20 16.57
CA LEU A 389 18.75 -13.53 16.13
C LEU A 389 20.00 -14.34 16.51
N VAL A 390 20.05 -14.90 17.71
CA VAL A 390 21.14 -15.81 18.14
C VAL A 390 21.18 -17.07 17.28
N ARG A 391 20.01 -17.63 16.95
CA ARG A 391 19.89 -18.80 16.06
C ARG A 391 20.35 -18.48 14.63
N ILE A 392 20.11 -17.27 14.12
CA ILE A 392 20.60 -16.80 12.82
C ILE A 392 22.13 -16.61 12.83
N LEU A 393 22.71 -16.11 13.93
CA LEU A 393 24.17 -16.03 14.06
C LEU A 393 24.84 -17.40 14.06
N ALA A 394 24.22 -18.38 14.72
CA ALA A 394 24.74 -19.74 14.85
C ALA A 394 24.55 -20.61 13.60
N THR A 395 23.58 -20.32 12.72
CA THR A 395 23.29 -21.21 11.59
C THR A 395 24.33 -21.07 10.46
N GLU A 396 24.75 -22.20 9.90
CA GLU A 396 25.64 -22.25 8.73
C GLU A 396 24.98 -21.67 7.47
N LYS A 397 23.63 -21.77 7.38
CA LYS A 397 22.84 -21.30 6.23
C LYS A 397 22.74 -19.78 6.09
N ALA A 398 23.23 -19.01 7.07
CA ALA A 398 23.22 -17.56 6.99
C ALA A 398 24.29 -17.03 6.03
N THR A 399 24.04 -15.89 5.39
CA THR A 399 25.06 -15.16 4.63
C THR A 399 25.83 -14.21 5.56
N ALA A 400 26.96 -13.68 5.11
CA ALA A 400 27.70 -12.65 5.84
C ALA A 400 26.82 -11.44 6.20
N THR A 401 25.98 -10.98 5.26
CA THR A 401 25.02 -9.89 5.45
C THR A 401 23.99 -10.19 6.55
N ALA A 402 23.43 -11.40 6.57
CA ALA A 402 22.45 -11.78 7.59
C ALA A 402 23.06 -11.86 8.99
N ARG A 403 24.30 -12.37 9.10
CA ARG A 403 25.02 -12.41 10.39
C ARG A 403 25.40 -11.01 10.87
N LEU A 404 25.85 -10.14 9.96
CA LEU A 404 26.12 -8.74 10.28
C LEU A 404 24.85 -8.07 10.83
N ASN A 405 23.74 -8.16 10.10
CA ASN A 405 22.47 -7.57 10.51
C ASN A 405 21.96 -8.12 11.85
N ALA A 406 22.04 -9.44 12.05
CA ALA A 406 21.66 -10.05 13.33
C ALA A 406 22.52 -9.55 14.49
N SER A 407 23.84 -9.41 14.28
CA SER A 407 24.75 -8.88 15.30
C SER A 407 24.48 -7.42 15.66
N VAL A 408 24.13 -6.58 14.67
CA VAL A 408 23.76 -5.17 14.87
C VAL A 408 22.43 -5.04 15.63
N LEU A 409 21.45 -5.90 15.35
CA LEU A 409 20.19 -5.91 16.08
C LEU A 409 20.37 -6.39 17.53
N LEU A 410 21.22 -7.41 17.74
CA LEU A 410 21.56 -7.90 19.08
C LEU A 410 22.37 -6.89 19.90
N SER A 411 23.25 -6.12 19.26
CA SER A 411 24.03 -5.08 19.95
C SER A 411 23.16 -3.96 20.52
N LYS A 412 21.91 -3.82 20.06
CA LYS A 412 20.91 -2.89 20.58
C LYS A 412 20.03 -3.51 21.69
N ARG A 413 20.26 -4.78 22.06
CA ARG A 413 19.50 -5.52 23.07
C ARG A 413 20.34 -5.78 24.32
N ASN A 414 19.63 -6.02 25.42
CA ASN A 414 20.20 -6.59 26.63
C ASN A 414 20.03 -8.11 26.59
N LEU A 415 21.12 -8.83 26.37
CA LEU A 415 21.15 -10.28 26.43
C LEU A 415 21.14 -10.72 27.90
N ALA A 416 20.32 -11.72 28.21
CA ALA A 416 20.26 -12.32 29.54
C ALA A 416 20.12 -13.85 29.42
N GLY A 417 20.31 -14.56 30.55
CA GLY A 417 20.03 -15.99 30.67
C GLY A 417 20.74 -16.85 29.61
N ARG A 418 19.99 -17.79 29.02
CA ARG A 418 20.51 -18.80 28.08
C ARG A 418 21.13 -18.16 26.82
N GLN A 419 20.54 -17.08 26.31
CA GLN A 419 21.00 -16.40 25.10
C GLN A 419 22.37 -15.73 25.33
N LEU A 420 22.56 -15.08 26.48
CA LEU A 420 23.86 -14.52 26.87
C LEU A 420 24.91 -15.62 27.01
N HIS A 421 24.57 -16.73 27.68
CA HIS A 421 25.49 -17.86 27.87
C HIS A 421 25.98 -18.43 26.53
N VAL A 422 25.07 -18.61 25.55
CA VAL A 422 25.42 -19.10 24.21
C VAL A 422 26.39 -18.14 23.51
N VAL A 423 26.11 -16.83 23.51
CA VAL A 423 26.97 -15.85 22.85
C VAL A 423 28.36 -15.78 23.49
N VAL A 424 28.44 -15.74 24.83
CA VAL A 424 29.71 -15.71 25.57
C VAL A 424 30.53 -16.99 25.28
N LYS A 425 29.88 -18.16 25.28
CA LYS A 425 30.54 -19.44 24.96
C LYS A 425 31.12 -19.41 23.55
N GLN A 426 30.39 -18.88 22.57
CA GLN A 426 30.86 -18.77 21.18
C GLN A 426 32.03 -17.79 21.04
N ILE A 427 32.03 -16.65 21.74
CA ILE A 427 33.17 -15.71 21.73
C ILE A 427 34.44 -16.40 22.26
N VAL A 428 34.34 -17.07 23.42
CA VAL A 428 35.49 -17.77 24.02
C VAL A 428 35.98 -18.89 23.11
N TYR A 429 35.05 -19.66 22.52
CA TYR A 429 35.37 -20.73 21.58
C TYR A 429 36.10 -20.21 20.32
N CYS A 430 35.60 -19.12 19.72
CA CYS A 430 36.25 -18.47 18.58
C CYS A 430 37.65 -17.94 18.93
N ALA A 431 37.85 -17.47 20.16
CA ALA A 431 39.11 -16.92 20.61
C ALA A 431 40.20 -17.97 20.92
N GLN A 432 39.84 -19.25 20.97
CA GLN A 432 40.75 -20.39 21.20
C GLN A 432 41.24 -21.06 19.91
N GLY A 433 40.89 -20.53 18.72
CA GLY A 433 41.49 -20.92 17.44
C GLY A 433 41.11 -22.31 16.89
N GLN A 434 40.08 -22.98 17.43
CA GLN A 434 39.84 -24.41 17.15
C GLN A 434 39.07 -24.77 15.85
N HIS A 435 38.69 -23.85 14.93
CA HIS A 435 38.20 -24.25 13.59
C HIS A 435 38.53 -23.26 12.46
N THR A 436 38.97 -23.84 11.34
CA THR A 436 39.40 -23.26 10.06
C THR A 436 38.26 -22.70 9.19
N THR A 437 37.54 -21.68 9.67
CA THR A 437 36.84 -20.76 8.74
C THR A 437 37.04 -19.30 9.17
N PRO A 438 37.67 -18.44 8.35
CA PRO A 438 38.02 -17.07 8.71
C PRO A 438 36.83 -16.09 8.66
N GLU A 439 35.64 -16.50 9.09
CA GLU A 439 34.52 -15.60 9.29
C GLU A 439 33.87 -15.86 10.65
N ARG A 440 33.64 -14.82 11.46
CA ARG A 440 32.48 -14.63 12.38
C ARG A 440 32.73 -14.35 13.88
N TRP A 441 33.94 -14.23 14.41
CA TRP A 441 34.08 -13.81 15.82
C TRP A 441 33.55 -12.38 16.06
N THR A 442 33.75 -11.49 15.07
CA THR A 442 33.33 -10.08 15.11
C THR A 442 31.82 -9.91 15.27
N ASN A 443 31.01 -10.77 14.68
CA ASN A 443 29.56 -10.73 14.79
C ASN A 443 29.09 -11.13 16.20
N TRP A 444 29.76 -12.11 16.83
CA TRP A 444 29.47 -12.49 18.21
C TRP A 444 29.89 -11.40 19.20
N VAL A 445 31.07 -10.80 19.00
CA VAL A 445 31.56 -9.68 19.82
C VAL A 445 30.65 -8.47 19.69
N ARG A 446 30.24 -8.11 18.46
CA ARG A 446 29.27 -7.04 18.22
C ARG A 446 27.93 -7.32 18.91
N ALA A 447 27.44 -8.56 18.89
CA ALA A 447 26.17 -8.92 19.53
C ALA A 447 26.14 -8.66 21.04
N VAL A 448 27.27 -8.77 21.74
CA VAL A 448 27.36 -8.51 23.20
C VAL A 448 27.54 -7.02 23.53
N TYR A 449 27.86 -6.19 22.55
CA TYR A 449 28.30 -4.81 22.75
C TYR A 449 27.37 -3.97 23.62
N GLY A 450 26.06 -3.96 23.34
CA GLY A 450 25.08 -3.22 24.15
C GLY A 450 24.80 -3.83 25.52
N THR A 451 25.11 -5.12 25.71
CA THR A 451 24.92 -5.82 26.98
C THR A 451 26.12 -5.62 27.92
N ALA A 452 27.30 -5.30 27.40
CA ALA A 452 28.55 -5.18 28.16
C ALA A 452 28.46 -4.38 29.48
N PRO A 453 27.78 -3.21 29.52
CA PRO A 453 27.64 -2.44 30.76
C PRO A 453 26.86 -3.18 31.87
N ARG A 454 25.99 -4.13 31.51
CA ARG A 454 25.06 -4.80 32.44
C ARG A 454 25.49 -6.22 32.85
N LEU A 455 26.64 -6.68 32.35
CA LEU A 455 27.17 -7.99 32.69
C LEU A 455 27.62 -8.04 34.15
N ASP A 456 27.54 -9.21 34.78
CA ASP A 456 28.10 -9.43 36.10
C ASP A 456 29.64 -9.50 36.04
N LYS A 457 30.28 -9.31 37.20
CA LYS A 457 31.76 -9.24 37.31
C LYS A 457 32.46 -10.49 36.78
N VAL A 458 31.85 -11.68 36.93
CA VAL A 458 32.43 -12.95 36.49
C VAL A 458 32.38 -13.04 34.97
N THR A 459 31.23 -12.76 34.36
CA THR A 459 31.08 -12.78 32.89
C THR A 459 31.96 -11.72 32.21
N ARG A 460 32.09 -10.52 32.79
CA ARG A 460 32.99 -9.47 32.26
C ARG A 460 34.44 -9.93 32.22
N ARG A 461 34.96 -10.48 33.33
CA ARG A 461 36.33 -11.00 33.40
C ARG A 461 36.57 -12.12 32.40
N ARG A 462 35.61 -13.05 32.28
CA ARG A 462 35.67 -14.16 31.32
C ARG A 462 35.73 -13.66 29.87
N LEU A 463 34.91 -12.67 29.52
CA LEU A 463 34.94 -12.07 28.18
C LEU A 463 36.23 -11.30 27.93
N LEU A 464 36.70 -10.51 28.90
CA LEU A 464 37.96 -9.77 28.76
C LEU A 464 39.14 -10.70 28.50
N SER A 465 39.22 -11.80 29.26
CA SER A 465 40.22 -12.85 29.07
C SER A 465 40.10 -13.52 27.71
N GLY A 466 38.89 -13.92 27.29
CA GLY A 466 38.69 -14.51 25.96
C GLY A 466 39.03 -13.55 24.83
N LEU A 467 38.65 -12.26 24.94
CA LEU A 467 38.97 -11.28 23.90
C LEU A 467 40.48 -11.00 23.83
N SER A 468 41.21 -11.09 24.94
CA SER A 468 42.67 -10.85 24.96
C SER A 468 43.51 -11.87 24.19
N THR A 469 42.99 -13.07 23.93
CA THR A 469 43.69 -14.11 23.16
C THR A 469 43.56 -13.93 21.65
N ILE A 470 42.75 -12.96 21.18
CA ILE A 470 42.62 -12.64 19.75
C ILE A 470 43.80 -11.77 19.33
N GLU A 471 44.66 -12.31 18.45
CA GLU A 471 45.83 -11.61 17.91
C GLU A 471 45.44 -10.36 17.11
N GLN A 472 45.93 -9.19 17.54
CA GLN A 472 45.60 -7.91 16.90
C GLN A 472 46.26 -7.73 15.53
N SER A 473 47.42 -8.36 15.31
CA SER A 473 48.19 -8.30 14.06
C SER A 473 47.42 -8.87 12.86
N ALA A 474 46.64 -9.93 13.07
CA ALA A 474 45.83 -10.61 12.05
C ALA A 474 44.46 -9.93 11.77
N CYS A 475 44.07 -8.91 12.54
CA CYS A 475 42.78 -8.24 12.42
C CYS A 475 42.82 -7.06 11.42
N SER A 476 41.73 -6.84 10.69
CA SER A 476 41.50 -5.61 9.92
C SER A 476 41.30 -4.38 10.82
N LYS A 477 41.39 -3.17 10.26
CA LYS A 477 41.25 -1.90 11.02
C LYS A 477 39.93 -1.82 11.79
N GLU A 478 38.81 -2.22 11.18
CA GLU A 478 37.48 -2.20 11.80
C GLU A 478 37.36 -3.20 12.97
N GLU A 479 37.98 -4.36 12.83
CA GLU A 479 37.98 -5.41 13.85
C GLU A 479 38.80 -5.03 15.07
N ARG A 480 39.96 -4.37 14.84
CA ARG A 480 40.77 -3.79 15.92
C ARG A 480 39.99 -2.73 16.69
N LEU A 481 39.29 -1.84 15.98
CA LEU A 481 38.45 -0.81 16.62
C LEU A 481 37.35 -1.42 17.48
N LEU A 482 36.63 -2.43 16.95
CA LEU A 482 35.60 -3.14 17.71
C LEU A 482 36.16 -3.80 18.97
N LEU A 483 37.33 -4.42 18.89
CA LEU A 483 38.01 -5.06 20.04
C LEU A 483 38.44 -4.06 21.10
N VAL A 484 39.03 -2.93 20.68
CA VAL A 484 39.47 -1.89 21.60
C VAL A 484 38.26 -1.31 22.33
N ASP A 485 37.20 -0.96 21.60
CA ASP A 485 36.00 -0.35 22.15
C ASP A 485 35.25 -1.30 23.11
N ILE A 486 35.04 -2.57 22.74
CA ILE A 486 34.38 -3.52 23.64
C ILE A 486 35.21 -3.79 24.91
N ARG A 487 36.53 -3.88 24.81
CA ARG A 487 37.42 -4.06 25.97
C ARG A 487 37.36 -2.84 26.87
N ALA A 488 37.42 -1.63 26.29
CA ALA A 488 37.27 -0.38 27.04
C ALA A 488 35.92 -0.34 27.77
N ARG A 489 34.81 -0.69 27.11
CA ARG A 489 33.48 -0.75 27.74
C ARG A 489 33.39 -1.76 28.88
N LEU A 490 33.97 -2.95 28.71
CA LEU A 490 34.02 -3.97 29.76
C LEU A 490 34.83 -3.49 30.96
N LEU A 491 35.96 -2.81 30.73
CA LEU A 491 36.82 -2.24 31.77
C LEU A 491 36.13 -1.09 32.51
N VAL A 492 35.52 -0.15 31.79
CA VAL A 492 34.76 0.98 32.37
C VAL A 492 33.63 0.45 33.25
N ALA A 493 32.89 -0.55 32.78
CA ALA A 493 31.81 -1.15 33.57
C ALA A 493 32.31 -1.89 34.84
N MET A 494 33.60 -2.22 34.93
CA MET A 494 34.21 -2.82 36.14
C MET A 494 34.67 -1.78 37.17
N ILE A 495 34.68 -0.49 36.82
CA ILE A 495 34.94 0.60 37.76
C ILE A 495 33.70 0.72 38.66
N PRO A 496 33.83 0.77 40.00
CA PRO A 496 32.69 0.97 40.89
C PRO A 496 31.97 2.28 40.55
N ASP A 497 30.64 2.26 40.48
CA ASP A 497 29.85 3.49 40.46
C ASP A 497 30.17 4.24 41.77
N ARG A 498 30.62 5.49 41.66
CA ARG A 498 30.96 6.33 42.82
C ARG A 498 29.71 6.77 43.57
#